data_AF-A0A0F2DD17-F1
#
_entry.id   AF-A0A0F2DD17-F1
#
_cell.length_a   1.000
_cell.length_b   1.000
_cell.length_c   1.000
_cell.angle_alpha   90.00
_cell.angle_beta   90.00
_cell.angle_gamma   90.00
#
_symmetry.space_group_name_H-M   'P 1'
#
loop_
_entity.id
_entity.type
_entity.pdbx_description
1 polymer ?
#
loop_
_entity_poly.entity_id
_entity_poly.type
_entity_poly.pdbx_seq_one_letter_code
_entity_poly.pdbx_strand_id
1 'polypeptide(L)'
;MSPMKQFTTLDTHDGIGVVDVKDILTDEEIDYASNELYKVGANVKRKYSSAEYNNLDIYQINSTYYSALGDDDVKYFLARLIQAFAPGIPQVYYVGLLAGKNDLKLLEETKEGRNINRHYYSNEEIVEEVQRPVVKSLLNLFSFRNQSEAFDLEGTIDIETPTAHSIVIKRQNKDKSVTAVAEIDLQSQTYQVVENGRNIQF
;
A
#
# COMPACT_ATOMS: atom_id res chain seq x y z
N MET A 1 11.23 -5.23 -17.23
CA MET A 1 11.29 -6.26 -16.16
C MET A 1 11.67 -5.52 -14.87
N SER A 2 10.89 -5.68 -13.79
CA SER A 2 11.16 -5.00 -12.50
C SER A 2 12.30 -5.72 -11.76
N PRO A 3 13.23 -5.00 -11.10
CA PRO A 3 14.33 -5.62 -10.38
C PRO A 3 13.85 -6.39 -9.13
N MET A 4 14.42 -7.58 -8.88
CA MET A 4 14.05 -8.42 -7.72
C MET A 4 14.53 -7.87 -6.38
N LYS A 5 15.58 -7.04 -6.38
CA LYS A 5 16.26 -6.55 -5.17
C LYS A 5 15.96 -5.07 -4.97
N GLN A 6 14.79 -4.79 -4.41
CA GLN A 6 14.30 -3.45 -4.10
C GLN A 6 13.54 -3.46 -2.78
N PHE A 7 13.41 -2.28 -2.17
CA PHE A 7 12.44 -2.08 -1.10
C PHE A 7 11.16 -1.51 -1.71
N THR A 8 10.03 -2.17 -1.48
CA THR A 8 8.73 -1.69 -1.94
C THR A 8 7.98 -1.03 -0.80
N THR A 9 7.29 0.07 -1.08
CA THR A 9 6.56 0.85 -0.08
C THR A 9 5.23 1.30 -0.69
N LEU A 10 4.20 1.44 0.15
CA LEU A 10 3.02 2.25 -0.17
C LEU A 10 3.10 3.60 0.54
N ASP A 11 3.45 3.58 1.82
CA ASP A 11 3.62 4.72 2.69
C ASP A 11 4.99 4.73 3.37
N THR A 12 5.47 5.94 3.65
CA THR A 12 6.66 6.19 4.46
C THR A 12 6.38 7.33 5.44
N HIS A 13 7.42 7.84 6.10
CA HIS A 13 7.35 9.05 6.90
C HIS A 13 7.19 10.34 6.07
N ASP A 14 7.45 10.28 4.77
CA ASP A 14 7.23 11.36 3.80
C ASP A 14 5.89 11.20 3.06
N GLY A 15 5.56 12.15 2.18
CA GLY A 15 4.32 12.10 1.41
C GLY A 15 4.39 11.10 0.24
N ILE A 16 3.24 10.85 -0.39
CA ILE A 16 3.13 9.97 -1.56
C ILE A 16 3.75 10.68 -2.77
N GLY A 17 4.85 10.15 -3.30
CA GLY A 17 5.54 10.70 -4.45
C GLY A 17 4.73 10.56 -5.74
N VAL A 18 4.44 11.69 -6.37
CA VAL A 18 3.67 11.74 -7.64
C VAL A 18 4.60 11.83 -8.85
N VAL A 19 5.80 12.39 -8.68
CA VAL A 19 6.78 12.53 -9.77
C VAL A 19 7.56 11.23 -10.04
N ASP A 20 7.58 10.30 -9.09
CA ASP A 20 8.34 9.05 -9.18
C ASP A 20 7.86 8.12 -10.31
N VAL A 21 6.64 8.35 -10.81
CA VAL A 21 6.02 7.61 -11.92
C VAL A 21 6.21 8.30 -13.27
N LYS A 22 6.95 9.41 -13.33
CA LYS A 22 7.31 10.06 -14.58
C LYS A 22 8.07 9.07 -15.47
N ASP A 23 7.75 9.09 -16.77
CA ASP A 23 8.23 8.14 -17.78
C ASP A 23 7.68 6.69 -17.64
N ILE A 24 6.84 6.42 -16.63
CA ILE A 24 6.04 5.19 -16.49
C ILE A 24 4.58 5.46 -16.85
N LEU A 25 4.04 6.57 -16.34
CA LEU A 25 2.70 7.08 -16.65
C LEU A 25 2.79 8.33 -17.53
N THR A 26 1.75 8.55 -18.33
CA THR A 26 1.56 9.81 -19.07
C THR A 26 1.22 10.95 -18.12
N ASP A 27 1.49 12.20 -18.53
CA ASP A 27 1.14 13.38 -17.71
C ASP A 27 -0.36 13.42 -17.38
N GLU A 28 -1.22 12.98 -18.30
CA GLU A 28 -2.67 12.88 -18.10
C GLU A 28 -3.05 11.85 -17.03
N GLU A 29 -2.37 10.69 -17.00
CA GLU A 29 -2.57 9.67 -15.96
C GLU A 29 -2.05 10.12 -14.60
N ILE A 30 -0.91 10.83 -14.55
CA ILE A 30 -0.35 11.40 -13.33
C ILE A 30 -1.30 12.46 -12.75
N ASP A 31 -1.81 13.36 -13.60
CA ASP A 31 -2.78 14.38 -13.21
C ASP A 31 -4.09 13.76 -12.75
N TYR A 32 -4.59 12.76 -13.48
CA TYR A 32 -5.79 12.01 -13.09
C TYR A 32 -5.63 11.35 -11.73
N ALA A 33 -4.56 10.58 -11.52
CA ALA A 33 -4.30 9.89 -10.25
C ALA A 33 -4.17 10.89 -9.09
N SER A 34 -3.45 11.99 -9.30
CA SER A 34 -3.30 13.05 -8.31
C SER A 34 -4.64 13.69 -7.93
N ASN A 35 -5.47 14.00 -8.93
CA ASN A 35 -6.79 14.58 -8.72
C ASN A 35 -7.73 13.61 -8.00
N GLU A 36 -7.71 12.33 -8.35
CA GLU A 36 -8.50 11.31 -7.65
C GLU A 36 -8.03 11.12 -6.21
N LEU A 37 -6.72 11.18 -5.92
CA LEU A 37 -6.21 11.14 -4.54
C LEU A 37 -6.75 12.31 -3.69
N TYR A 38 -6.88 13.53 -4.26
CA TYR A 38 -7.50 14.66 -3.55
C TYR A 38 -9.03 14.56 -3.44
N LYS A 39 -9.68 13.86 -4.37
CA LYS A 39 -11.14 13.72 -4.42
C LYS A 39 -11.65 12.58 -3.52
N VAL A 40 -10.98 11.43 -3.58
CA VAL A 40 -11.28 10.23 -2.81
C VAL A 40 -10.64 10.31 -1.43
N GLY A 41 -9.46 10.90 -1.34
CA GLY A 41 -8.67 10.96 -0.12
C GLY A 41 -9.44 11.64 1.02
N ALA A 42 -9.74 10.90 2.07
CA ALA A 42 -10.49 11.40 3.21
C ALA A 42 -9.74 12.60 3.82
N ASN A 43 -10.30 13.80 3.65
CA ASN A 43 -9.73 15.07 4.11
C ASN A 43 -8.33 15.40 3.54
N VAL A 44 -7.94 14.83 2.40
CA VAL A 44 -6.71 15.20 1.72
C VAL A 44 -6.96 16.54 1.02
N LYS A 45 -6.46 17.64 1.60
CA LYS A 45 -6.58 18.98 0.99
C LYS A 45 -5.24 19.42 0.43
N ARG A 46 -5.24 19.97 -0.79
CA ARG A 46 -4.04 20.55 -1.44
C ARG A 46 -3.28 21.53 -0.53
N LYS A 47 -3.99 22.27 0.33
CA LYS A 47 -3.35 23.19 1.29
C LYS A 47 -2.33 22.49 2.20
N TYR A 48 -2.57 21.24 2.60
CA TYR A 48 -1.69 20.47 3.50
C TYR A 48 -0.38 20.04 2.85
N SER A 49 -0.32 20.07 1.51
CA SER A 49 0.89 19.81 0.73
C SER A 49 1.56 21.10 0.24
N SER A 50 1.20 22.26 0.79
CA SER A 50 1.73 23.57 0.37
C SER A 50 2.77 24.13 1.36
N ALA A 51 3.44 25.21 0.94
CA ALA A 51 4.37 25.95 1.79
C ALA A 51 3.73 26.50 3.07
N GLU A 52 2.41 26.71 3.12
CA GLU A 52 1.67 27.12 4.33
C GLU A 52 1.82 26.10 5.47
N TYR A 53 2.02 24.82 5.13
CA TYR A 53 2.21 23.72 6.09
C TYR A 53 3.66 23.19 6.05
N ASN A 54 4.62 24.09 5.79
CA ASN A 54 6.06 23.78 5.74
C ASN A 54 6.42 22.63 4.78
N ASN A 55 5.57 22.35 3.78
CA ASN A 55 5.88 21.34 2.79
C ASN A 55 6.83 21.94 1.74
N LEU A 56 8.11 21.60 1.85
CA LEU A 56 9.15 22.02 0.92
C LEU A 56 9.18 21.18 -0.37
N ASP A 57 8.53 20.01 -0.36
CA ASP A 57 8.45 19.11 -1.50
C ASP A 57 7.05 19.12 -2.12
N ILE A 58 6.86 19.99 -3.10
CA ILE A 58 5.58 20.19 -3.80
C ILE A 58 5.17 18.98 -4.66
N TYR A 59 6.03 17.97 -4.79
CA TYR A 59 5.81 16.79 -5.62
C TYR A 59 5.26 15.59 -4.85
N GLN A 60 5.02 15.77 -3.56
CA GLN A 60 4.47 14.75 -2.66
C GLN A 60 3.08 15.15 -2.17
N ILE A 61 2.19 14.16 -2.07
CA ILE A 61 0.86 14.32 -1.46
C ILE A 61 0.94 13.89 0.01
N ASN A 62 0.74 14.83 0.93
CA ASN A 62 0.67 14.54 2.35
C ASN A 62 -0.69 13.88 2.69
N SER A 63 -0.65 12.57 2.90
CA SER A 63 -1.78 11.75 3.36
C SER A 63 -1.25 10.43 3.93
N THR A 64 -2.00 9.78 4.81
CA THR A 64 -1.84 8.33 5.00
C THR A 64 -2.30 7.61 3.73
N TYR A 65 -1.70 6.45 3.43
CA TYR A 65 -2.10 5.68 2.25
C TYR A 65 -3.52 5.09 2.39
N TYR A 66 -3.91 4.75 3.63
CA TYR A 66 -5.27 4.30 3.94
C TYR A 66 -6.30 5.39 3.64
N SER A 67 -6.07 6.62 4.11
CA SER A 67 -6.96 7.74 3.81
C SER A 67 -6.92 8.15 2.35
N ALA A 68 -5.80 8.00 1.65
CA ALA A 68 -5.69 8.23 0.21
C ALA A 68 -6.60 7.30 -0.62
N LEU A 69 -6.90 6.10 -0.11
CA LEU A 69 -7.86 5.18 -0.71
C LEU A 69 -9.30 5.38 -0.20
N GLY A 70 -9.55 6.45 0.56
CA GLY A 70 -10.87 6.83 1.05
C GLY A 70 -11.29 6.16 2.36
N ASP A 71 -10.32 5.81 3.22
CA ASP A 71 -10.55 5.05 4.46
C ASP A 71 -11.28 3.71 4.19
N ASP A 72 -10.94 3.07 3.07
CA ASP A 72 -11.62 1.88 2.54
C ASP A 72 -10.78 0.63 2.81
N ASP A 73 -11.28 -0.22 3.72
CA ASP A 73 -10.61 -1.44 4.17
C ASP A 73 -10.28 -2.39 3.02
N VAL A 74 -11.21 -2.55 2.06
CA VAL A 74 -11.04 -3.50 0.95
C VAL A 74 -9.97 -2.99 -0.01
N LYS A 75 -10.05 -1.73 -0.43
CA LYS A 75 -9.04 -1.14 -1.33
C LYS A 75 -7.65 -1.15 -0.69
N TYR A 76 -7.58 -0.83 0.60
CA TYR A 76 -6.30 -0.82 1.30
C TYR A 76 -5.69 -2.21 1.44
N PHE A 77 -6.51 -3.21 1.77
CA PHE A 77 -6.05 -4.59 1.80
C PHE A 77 -5.55 -5.05 0.42
N LEU A 78 -6.30 -4.78 -0.65
CA LEU A 78 -5.89 -5.13 -2.02
C LEU A 78 -4.57 -4.45 -2.41
N ALA A 79 -4.37 -3.17 -2.08
CA ALA A 79 -3.12 -2.47 -2.33
C ALA A 79 -1.93 -3.15 -1.61
N ARG A 80 -2.13 -3.56 -0.35
CA ARG A 80 -1.11 -4.28 0.44
C ARG A 80 -0.88 -5.70 -0.07
N LEU A 81 -1.91 -6.38 -0.57
CA LEU A 81 -1.79 -7.69 -1.21
C LEU A 81 -0.90 -7.59 -2.46
N ILE A 82 -1.12 -6.59 -3.31
CA ILE A 82 -0.28 -6.31 -4.48
C ILE A 82 1.18 -6.05 -4.02
N GLN A 83 1.37 -5.21 -3.01
CA GLN A 83 2.71 -4.93 -2.46
C GLN A 83 3.41 -6.20 -1.93
N ALA A 84 2.69 -7.07 -1.23
CA ALA A 84 3.24 -8.30 -0.67
C ALA A 84 3.72 -9.27 -1.78
N PHE A 85 2.99 -9.33 -2.89
CA PHE A 85 3.33 -10.18 -4.04
C PHE A 85 4.36 -9.55 -4.99
N ALA A 86 4.56 -8.23 -4.95
CA ALA A 86 5.57 -7.53 -5.73
C ALA A 86 7.00 -8.04 -5.43
N PRO A 87 7.92 -7.96 -6.41
CA PRO A 87 9.31 -8.36 -6.19
C PRO A 87 10.01 -7.39 -5.24
N GLY A 88 10.83 -7.93 -4.33
CA GLY A 88 11.57 -7.15 -3.33
C GLY A 88 11.15 -7.38 -1.88
N ILE A 89 11.61 -6.48 -1.01
CA ILE A 89 11.35 -6.44 0.43
C ILE A 89 10.24 -5.42 0.70
N PRO A 90 9.03 -5.84 1.08
CA PRO A 90 7.96 -4.91 1.41
C PRO A 90 8.25 -4.22 2.75
N GLN A 91 8.43 -2.90 2.69
CA GLN A 91 8.43 -2.04 3.87
C GLN A 91 7.01 -1.59 4.18
N VAL A 92 6.61 -1.79 5.43
CA VAL A 92 5.27 -1.44 5.92
C VAL A 92 5.47 -0.39 7.00
N TYR A 93 5.06 0.84 6.72
CA TYR A 93 5.16 1.94 7.67
C TYR A 93 4.10 1.78 8.76
N TYR A 94 4.43 2.14 10.01
CA TYR A 94 3.63 1.78 11.18
C TYR A 94 2.21 2.34 11.16
N VAL A 95 2.02 3.58 10.66
CA VAL A 95 0.67 4.17 10.48
C VAL A 95 -0.14 3.32 9.51
N GLY A 96 0.49 2.89 8.42
CA GLY A 96 -0.14 2.00 7.44
C GLY A 96 -0.44 0.60 7.97
N LEU A 97 0.46 0.02 8.76
CA LEU A 97 0.23 -1.30 9.37
C LEU A 97 -1.08 -1.31 10.19
N LEU A 98 -1.39 -0.21 10.87
CA LEU A 98 -2.60 -0.03 11.67
C LEU A 98 -3.78 0.54 10.87
N ALA A 99 -3.68 0.64 9.53
CA ALA A 99 -4.68 1.31 8.68
C ALA A 99 -5.10 2.67 9.26
N GLY A 100 -4.11 3.47 9.65
CA GLY A 100 -4.26 4.76 10.29
C GLY A 100 -4.79 5.82 9.33
N LYS A 101 -5.69 6.66 9.84
CA LYS A 101 -6.30 7.77 9.10
C LYS A 101 -5.43 9.03 9.18
N ASN A 102 -5.73 10.00 8.33
CA ASN A 102 -5.13 11.34 8.37
C ASN A 102 -5.29 12.00 9.75
N ASP A 103 -4.16 12.31 10.39
CA ASP A 103 -4.12 13.04 11.67
C ASP A 103 -4.16 14.55 11.42
N LEU A 104 -5.36 15.06 11.16
CA LEU A 104 -5.59 16.49 10.96
C LEU A 104 -5.32 17.30 12.23
N LYS A 105 -5.49 16.70 13.41
CA LYS A 105 -5.29 17.40 14.68
C LYS A 105 -3.81 17.71 14.86
N LEU A 106 -2.95 16.70 14.76
CA LEU A 106 -1.49 16.89 14.88
C LEU A 106 -0.97 17.80 13.77
N LEU A 107 -1.45 17.65 12.54
CA LEU A 107 -1.10 18.55 11.44
C LEU A 107 -1.47 20.01 11.76
N GLU A 108 -2.68 20.28 12.25
CA GLU A 108 -3.13 21.65 12.51
C GLU A 108 -2.45 22.27 13.73
N GLU A 109 -2.13 21.48 14.75
CA GLU A 109 -1.38 21.91 15.94
C GLU A 109 0.08 22.24 15.62
N THR A 110 0.72 21.49 14.74
CA THR A 110 2.16 21.62 14.44
C THR A 110 2.44 22.49 13.22
N LYS A 111 1.48 22.64 12.31
CA LYS A 111 1.64 23.27 10.99
C LYS A 111 2.75 22.61 10.14
N GLU A 112 2.98 21.32 10.37
CA GLU A 112 3.87 20.47 9.56
C GLU A 112 3.02 19.49 8.76
N GLY A 113 3.01 19.63 7.44
CA GLY A 113 2.13 18.87 6.56
C GLY A 113 2.33 17.35 6.64
N ARG A 114 3.58 16.89 6.85
CA ARG A 114 3.88 15.46 6.97
C ARG A 114 3.35 14.83 8.25
N ASN A 115 3.01 15.62 9.26
CA ASN A 115 2.45 15.09 10.51
C ASN A 115 1.06 14.48 10.34
N ILE A 116 0.40 14.71 9.19
CA ILE A 116 -0.84 14.01 8.84
C ILE A 116 -0.67 12.47 8.82
N ASN A 117 0.55 11.98 8.57
CA ASN A 117 0.91 10.56 8.50
C ASN A 117 1.99 10.21 9.53
N ARG A 118 1.98 10.84 10.71
CA ARG A 118 2.95 10.58 11.79
C ARG A 118 2.27 10.50 13.16
N HIS A 119 1.06 9.92 13.20
CA HIS A 119 0.28 9.81 14.42
C HIS A 119 1.05 9.11 15.54
N TYR A 120 1.00 9.66 16.75
CA TYR A 120 1.67 9.09 17.92
C TYR A 120 0.72 8.14 18.65
N TYR A 121 0.77 6.87 18.28
CA TYR A 121 -0.03 5.83 18.90
C TYR A 121 0.38 5.55 20.35
N SER A 122 -0.61 5.49 21.24
CA SER A 122 -0.43 4.96 22.60
C SER A 122 -0.47 3.42 22.60
N ASN A 123 0.03 2.79 23.68
CA ASN A 123 -0.08 1.33 23.80
C ASN A 123 -1.54 0.86 23.85
N GLU A 124 -2.39 1.63 24.53
CA GLU A 124 -3.82 1.37 24.66
C GLU A 124 -4.51 1.41 23.29
N GLU A 125 -4.21 2.45 22.50
CA GLU A 125 -4.72 2.57 21.13
C GLU A 125 -4.22 1.43 20.23
N ILE A 126 -2.96 1.02 20.32
CA ILE A 126 -2.45 -0.12 19.56
C ILE A 126 -3.23 -1.40 19.91
N VAL A 127 -3.51 -1.64 21.20
CA VAL A 127 -4.28 -2.81 21.65
C VAL A 127 -5.67 -2.83 21.03
N GLU A 128 -6.28 -1.67 20.82
CA GLU A 128 -7.59 -1.53 20.16
C GLU A 128 -7.48 -1.69 18.64
N GLU A 129 -6.54 -0.99 18.00
CA GLU A 129 -6.37 -0.96 16.54
C GLU A 129 -6.04 -2.34 15.96
N VAL A 130 -5.21 -3.15 16.64
CA VAL A 130 -4.90 -4.52 16.20
C VAL A 130 -6.12 -5.46 16.24
N GLN A 131 -7.24 -5.05 16.86
CA GLN A 131 -8.47 -5.82 16.82
C GLN A 131 -9.30 -5.58 15.56
N ARG A 132 -9.07 -4.48 14.83
CA ARG A 132 -9.80 -4.14 13.60
C ARG A 132 -9.63 -5.25 12.56
N PRO A 133 -10.71 -5.64 11.84
CA PRO A 133 -10.64 -6.70 10.84
C PRO A 133 -9.55 -6.49 9.80
N VAL A 134 -9.45 -5.28 9.22
CA VAL A 134 -8.42 -4.96 8.22
C VAL A 134 -7.00 -5.14 8.77
N VAL A 135 -6.73 -4.72 10.01
CA VAL A 135 -5.41 -4.85 10.63
C VAL A 135 -5.07 -6.31 10.89
N LYS A 136 -6.03 -7.12 11.34
CA LYS A 136 -5.86 -8.58 11.46
C LYS A 136 -5.52 -9.23 10.13
N SER A 137 -6.23 -8.89 9.06
CA SER A 137 -5.94 -9.40 7.73
C SER A 137 -4.56 -8.97 7.23
N LEU A 138 -4.13 -7.74 7.50
CA LEU A 138 -2.76 -7.29 7.18
C LEU A 138 -1.69 -8.09 7.94
N LEU A 139 -1.89 -8.33 9.24
CA LEU A 139 -0.98 -9.15 10.04
C LEU A 139 -0.89 -10.59 9.52
N ASN A 140 -2.01 -11.17 9.10
CA ASN A 140 -2.05 -12.50 8.49
C ASN A 140 -1.35 -12.52 7.13
N LEU A 141 -1.59 -11.52 6.28
CA LEU A 141 -0.92 -11.34 4.98
C LEU A 141 0.60 -11.27 5.14
N PHE A 142 1.10 -10.44 6.06
CA PHE A 142 2.54 -10.30 6.27
C PHE A 142 3.15 -11.51 6.97
N SER A 143 2.41 -12.20 7.85
CA SER A 143 2.85 -13.47 8.42
C SER A 143 3.04 -14.53 7.34
N PHE A 144 2.07 -14.66 6.42
CA PHE A 144 2.19 -15.53 5.25
C PHE A 144 3.38 -15.14 4.36
N ARG A 145 3.50 -13.85 4.02
CA ARG A 145 4.60 -13.30 3.18
C ARG A 145 5.99 -13.56 3.78
N ASN A 146 6.10 -13.60 5.10
CA ASN A 146 7.36 -13.85 5.81
C ASN A 146 7.70 -15.34 5.92
N GLN A 147 6.71 -16.23 5.86
CA GLN A 147 6.89 -17.68 6.08
C GLN A 147 6.96 -18.48 4.78
N SER A 148 6.29 -18.02 3.72
CA SER A 148 6.25 -18.72 2.44
C SER A 148 7.57 -18.60 1.66
N GLU A 149 8.11 -19.74 1.25
CA GLU A 149 9.31 -19.79 0.40
C GLU A 149 9.07 -19.26 -1.02
N ALA A 150 7.81 -19.19 -1.49
CA ALA A 150 7.47 -18.68 -2.82
C ALA A 150 8.01 -17.26 -3.06
N PHE A 151 8.22 -16.49 -1.98
CA PHE A 151 8.67 -15.11 -2.05
C PHE A 151 10.19 -14.90 -1.99
N ASP A 152 10.98 -15.98 -2.05
CA ASP A 152 12.43 -15.88 -2.18
C ASP A 152 12.83 -14.96 -3.36
N LEU A 153 13.87 -14.14 -3.15
CA LEU A 153 14.39 -13.20 -4.15
C LEU A 153 15.20 -13.89 -5.25
N GLU A 154 15.68 -15.12 -5.03
CA GLU A 154 16.27 -15.98 -6.07
C GLU A 154 15.20 -16.72 -6.90
N GLY A 155 13.93 -16.57 -6.53
CA GLY A 155 12.77 -17.13 -7.22
C GLY A 155 12.36 -16.35 -8.47
N THR A 156 11.16 -16.63 -8.95
CA THR A 156 10.57 -15.98 -10.13
C THR A 156 9.26 -15.28 -9.80
N ILE A 157 8.89 -14.35 -10.69
CA ILE A 157 7.60 -13.69 -10.70
C ILE A 157 7.06 -13.70 -12.13
N ASP A 158 5.81 -14.11 -12.30
CA ASP A 158 5.06 -14.03 -13.54
C ASP A 158 3.78 -13.23 -13.29
N ILE A 159 3.45 -12.30 -14.19
CA ILE A 159 2.29 -11.41 -14.07
C ILE A 159 1.45 -11.53 -15.34
N GLU A 160 0.16 -11.74 -15.16
CA GLU A 160 -0.84 -11.72 -16.23
C GLU A 160 -1.93 -10.69 -15.88
N THR A 161 -2.49 -10.05 -16.91
CA THR A 161 -3.66 -9.17 -16.77
C THR A 161 -4.77 -9.66 -17.70
N PRO A 162 -5.52 -10.71 -17.30
CA PRO A 162 -6.49 -11.36 -18.18
C PRO A 162 -7.60 -10.43 -18.69
N THR A 163 -7.92 -9.39 -17.91
CA THR A 163 -8.86 -8.32 -18.25
C THR A 163 -8.26 -6.96 -17.91
N ALA A 164 -8.96 -5.88 -18.27
CA ALA A 164 -8.55 -4.50 -17.92
C ALA A 164 -8.57 -4.20 -16.41
N HIS A 165 -9.19 -5.06 -15.59
CA HIS A 165 -9.38 -4.86 -14.16
C HIS A 165 -8.84 -6.03 -13.31
N SER A 166 -8.26 -7.06 -13.93
CA SER A 166 -7.73 -8.23 -13.21
C SER A 166 -6.22 -8.32 -13.32
N ILE A 167 -5.60 -8.76 -12.22
CA ILE A 167 -4.16 -8.98 -12.10
C ILE A 167 -3.97 -10.37 -11.49
N VAL A 168 -3.15 -11.19 -12.13
CA VAL A 168 -2.69 -12.47 -11.59
C VAL A 168 -1.19 -12.38 -11.35
N ILE A 169 -0.76 -12.53 -10.11
CA ILE A 169 0.65 -12.49 -9.72
C ILE A 169 1.05 -13.87 -9.20
N LYS A 170 1.97 -14.52 -9.90
CA LYS A 170 2.54 -15.81 -9.53
C LYS A 170 3.96 -15.64 -9.02
N ARG A 171 4.24 -16.17 -7.83
CA ARG A 171 5.55 -16.20 -7.19
C ARG A 171 5.99 -17.64 -7.02
N GLN A 172 7.24 -17.93 -7.35
CA GLN A 172 7.82 -19.26 -7.18
C GLN A 172 9.20 -19.16 -6.57
N ASN A 173 9.56 -20.08 -5.67
CA ASN A 173 10.93 -20.22 -5.22
C ASN A 173 11.83 -20.75 -6.35
N LYS A 174 13.15 -20.74 -6.12
CA LYS A 174 14.18 -21.03 -7.15
C LYS A 174 14.00 -22.37 -7.86
N ASP A 175 13.64 -23.42 -7.13
CA ASP A 175 13.43 -24.77 -7.67
C ASP A 175 11.97 -25.06 -8.05
N LYS A 176 11.07 -24.08 -7.86
CA LYS A 176 9.63 -24.12 -8.14
C LYS A 176 8.86 -25.14 -7.30
N SER A 177 9.41 -25.59 -6.17
CA SER A 177 8.72 -26.48 -5.22
C SER A 177 7.61 -25.77 -4.43
N VAL A 178 7.69 -24.44 -4.28
CA VAL A 178 6.65 -23.62 -3.64
C VAL A 178 6.19 -22.53 -4.60
N THR A 179 4.89 -22.51 -4.88
CA THR A 179 4.24 -21.56 -5.78
C THR A 179 3.05 -20.89 -5.08
N ALA A 180 3.09 -19.57 -4.96
CA ALA A 180 1.98 -18.74 -4.50
C ALA A 180 1.38 -17.96 -5.68
N VAL A 181 0.06 -17.92 -5.79
CA VAL A 181 -0.67 -17.17 -6.83
C VAL A 181 -1.69 -16.28 -6.16
N ALA A 182 -1.68 -15.00 -6.49
CA ALA A 182 -2.73 -14.05 -6.15
C ALA A 182 -3.50 -13.67 -7.42
N GLU A 183 -4.81 -13.93 -7.43
CA GLU A 183 -5.74 -13.45 -8.44
C GLU A 183 -6.54 -12.30 -7.83
N ILE A 184 -6.51 -11.13 -8.46
CA ILE A 184 -7.09 -9.89 -7.94
C ILE A 184 -7.96 -9.27 -9.01
N ASP A 185 -9.18 -8.89 -8.65
CA ASP A 185 -10.10 -8.15 -9.50
C ASP A 185 -10.42 -6.80 -8.87
N LEU A 186 -9.92 -5.73 -9.48
CA LEU A 186 -10.01 -4.36 -8.96
C LEU A 186 -11.39 -3.73 -9.17
N GLN A 187 -12.17 -4.23 -10.12
CA GLN A 187 -13.52 -3.71 -10.38
C GLN A 187 -14.53 -4.25 -9.37
N SER A 188 -14.52 -5.56 -9.13
CA SER A 188 -15.34 -6.23 -8.12
C SER A 188 -14.74 -6.15 -6.71
N GLN A 189 -13.48 -5.73 -6.60
CA GLN A 189 -12.72 -5.63 -5.35
C GLN A 189 -12.60 -6.97 -4.63
N THR A 190 -12.37 -8.04 -5.40
CA THR A 190 -12.22 -9.41 -4.88
C THR A 190 -10.81 -9.92 -5.11
N TYR A 191 -10.45 -10.94 -4.34
CA TYR A 191 -9.18 -11.65 -4.54
C TYR A 191 -9.29 -13.12 -4.14
N GLN A 192 -8.38 -13.93 -4.66
CA GLN A 192 -8.08 -15.27 -4.19
C GLN A 192 -6.57 -15.46 -4.12
N VAL A 193 -6.09 -16.07 -3.02
CA VAL A 193 -4.69 -16.50 -2.91
C VAL A 193 -4.63 -18.00 -2.72
N VAL A 194 -3.74 -18.64 -3.49
CA VAL A 194 -3.43 -20.07 -3.37
C VAL A 194 -1.93 -20.29 -3.23
N GLU A 195 -1.51 -21.20 -2.36
CA GLU A 195 -0.14 -21.71 -2.30
C GLU A 195 -0.16 -23.22 -2.52
N ASN A 196 0.57 -23.71 -3.53
CA ASN A 196 0.61 -25.14 -3.89
C ASN A 196 -0.79 -25.79 -3.98
N GLY A 197 -1.76 -25.03 -4.51
CA GLY A 197 -3.16 -25.46 -4.68
C GLY A 197 -4.04 -25.35 -3.43
N ARG A 198 -3.54 -24.82 -2.32
CA ARG A 198 -4.32 -24.59 -1.08
C ARG A 198 -4.70 -23.12 -0.96
N ASN A 199 -5.98 -22.87 -0.68
CA ASN A 199 -6.46 -21.51 -0.43
C ASN A 199 -5.82 -20.93 0.84
N ILE A 200 -5.37 -19.69 0.75
CA ILE A 200 -4.88 -18.88 1.86
C ILE A 200 -5.95 -17.85 2.20
N GLN A 201 -6.28 -17.74 3.49
CA GLN A 201 -7.22 -16.75 4.02
C GLN A 201 -6.47 -15.77 4.92
N PHE A 202 -6.83 -14.50 4.84
CA PHE A 202 -6.23 -13.41 5.61
C PHE A 202 -7.25 -12.75 6.53
#